data_AF-A0A433UUB2-F1
#
_entry.id   AF-A0A433UUB2-F1
#
_cell.length_a   1.000
_cell.length_b   1.000
_cell.length_c   1.000
_cell.angle_alpha   90.00
_cell.angle_beta   90.00
_cell.angle_gamma   90.00
#
_symmetry.space_group_name_H-M   'P 1'
#
loop_
_entity.id
_entity.type
_entity.pdbx_description
1 polymer ?
#
loop_
_entity_poly.entity_id
_entity_poly.type
_entity_poly.pdbx_seq_one_letter_code
_entity_poly.pdbx_strand_id
1 'polypeptide(L)' 'MSHFARISAATLIDDENGDAKLHTDWLGIPTEGFGISRNPTVSVTTGIPKFKDASFLLDKSTTINIKMKYSLD' A
#
# COMPACT_ATOMS: atom_id res chain seq x y z
N MET A 1 30.74 4.15 -6.62
CA MET A 1 29.51 3.47 -7.06
C MET A 1 28.39 4.50 -7.04
N SER A 2 27.82 4.82 -8.20
CA SER A 2 26.68 5.75 -8.30
C SER A 2 25.43 5.10 -7.73
N HIS A 3 24.91 5.60 -6.60
CA HIS A 3 23.57 5.25 -6.12
C HIS A 3 22.54 6.02 -6.97
N PHE A 4 21.71 5.30 -7.71
CA PHE A 4 20.56 5.91 -8.39
C PHE A 4 19.40 6.01 -7.41
N ALA A 5 19.00 7.23 -7.08
CA ALA A 5 17.80 7.46 -6.30
C ALA A 5 16.58 7.00 -7.10
N ARG A 6 15.70 6.21 -6.48
CA ARG A 6 14.48 5.70 -7.09
C ARG A 6 13.25 6.26 -6.38
N ILE A 7 12.18 6.49 -7.13
CA ILE A 7 10.87 6.72 -6.55
C ILE A 7 10.19 5.35 -6.46
N SER A 8 9.83 4.95 -5.24
CA SER A 8 9.34 3.61 -4.94
C SER A 8 8.05 3.69 -4.12
N ALA A 9 7.18 2.70 -4.27
CA ALA A 9 6.04 2.46 -3.40
C ALA A 9 6.07 1.00 -2.95
N ALA A 10 5.52 0.73 -1.77
CA ALA A 10 5.42 -0.60 -1.20
C ALA A 10 4.00 -0.85 -0.70
N THR A 11 3.56 -2.10 -0.78
CA THR A 11 2.27 -2.56 -0.25
C THR A 11 2.48 -3.79 0.61
N LEU A 12 1.64 -3.95 1.62
CA LEU A 12 1.53 -5.14 2.46
C LEU A 12 0.14 -5.75 2.24
N ILE A 13 0.08 -7.07 2.19
CA ILE A 13 -1.16 -7.85 2.15
C ILE A 13 -1.05 -8.84 3.32
N ASP A 14 -2.06 -8.84 4.19
CA ASP A 14 -2.27 -9.86 5.20
C ASP A 14 -3.12 -10.96 4.55
N ASP A 15 -2.47 -12.01 4.10
CA ASP A 15 -3.11 -13.14 3.42
C ASP A 15 -3.74 -14.07 4.45
N GLU A 16 -4.97 -13.74 4.87
CA GLU A 16 -5.67 -14.44 5.95
C GLU A 16 -6.17 -15.82 5.51
N ASN A 17 -6.48 -15.98 4.22
CA ASN A 17 -7.01 -17.24 3.68
C ASN A 17 -5.95 -18.15 3.02
N GLY A 18 -4.75 -17.62 2.77
CA GLY A 18 -3.58 -18.38 2.32
C GLY A 18 -3.50 -18.65 0.82
N ASP A 19 -4.15 -17.82 -0.01
CA ASP A 19 -4.17 -17.99 -1.47
C ASP A 19 -3.27 -17.02 -2.26
N ALA A 20 -2.48 -16.21 -1.53
CA ALA A 20 -1.56 -15.22 -2.06
C ALA A 20 -2.20 -14.13 -2.94
N LYS A 21 -3.48 -13.83 -2.71
CA LYS A 21 -4.20 -12.74 -3.37
C LYS A 21 -4.77 -11.79 -2.33
N LEU A 22 -4.99 -10.55 -2.76
CA LEU A 22 -5.85 -9.63 -2.01
C LEU A 22 -7.28 -9.84 -2.51
N HIS A 23 -8.14 -10.43 -1.68
CA HIS A 23 -9.55 -10.54 -2.02
C HIS A 23 -10.25 -9.19 -1.92
N THR A 24 -11.24 -9.01 -2.80
CA THR A 24 -12.06 -7.80 -2.83
C THR A 24 -13.52 -8.17 -3.02
N ASP A 25 -14.41 -7.36 -2.46
CA ASP A 25 -15.85 -7.50 -2.69
C ASP A 25 -16.27 -7.01 -4.10
N TRP A 26 -17.57 -7.02 -4.37
CA TRP A 26 -18.12 -6.62 -5.67
C TRP A 26 -17.92 -5.12 -5.99
N LEU A 27 -17.57 -4.29 -5.01
CA LEU A 27 -17.19 -2.88 -5.17
C LEU A 27 -15.68 -2.69 -5.31
N GLY A 28 -14.89 -3.77 -5.25
CA GLY A 28 -13.43 -3.72 -5.28
C GLY A 28 -12.81 -3.33 -3.94
N ILE A 29 -13.56 -3.39 -2.84
CA ILE A 29 -13.08 -3.06 -1.50
C ILE A 29 -12.32 -4.28 -0.94
N PRO A 30 -11.09 -4.12 -0.45
CA PRO A 30 -10.34 -5.21 0.19
C PRO A 30 -11.12 -5.87 1.33
N THR A 31 -11.17 -7.20 1.33
CA THR A 31 -11.80 -7.99 2.39
C THR A 31 -10.79 -8.60 3.37
N GLU A 32 -9.51 -8.38 3.12
CA GLU A 32 -8.38 -8.80 3.95
C GLU A 32 -7.51 -7.60 4.32
N GLY A 33 -6.58 -7.78 5.26
CA GLY A 33 -5.69 -6.73 5.70
C GLY A 33 -4.78 -6.21 4.58
N PHE A 34 -4.66 -4.89 4.47
CA PHE A 34 -3.75 -4.26 3.50
C PHE A 34 -3.04 -3.05 4.11
N GLY A 35 -1.89 -2.69 3.54
CA GLY A 35 -1.14 -1.50 3.95
C GLY A 35 -0.41 -0.88 2.77
N ILE A 36 -0.39 0.46 2.69
CA ILE A 36 0.23 1.19 1.58
C ILE A 36 1.28 2.15 2.16
N SER A 37 2.48 2.19 1.56
CA SER A 37 3.52 3.15 1.95
C SER A 37 3.00 4.59 1.96
N ARG A 38 3.50 5.41 2.88
CA ARG A 38 3.01 6.78 3.19
C ARG A 38 1.62 6.87 3.80
N ASN A 39 0.94 5.75 4.03
CA ASN A 39 -0.35 5.69 4.72
C ASN A 39 -1.40 6.69 4.16
N PRO A 40 -1.62 6.73 2.83
CA PRO A 40 -2.64 7.60 2.26
C PRO A 40 -4.04 7.24 2.76
N THR A 41 -4.97 8.19 2.67
CA THR A 41 -6.39 7.92 2.82
C THR A 41 -6.87 6.99 1.72
N VAL A 42 -7.62 5.95 2.08
CA VAL A 42 -8.22 4.98 1.16
C VAL A 42 -9.72 4.99 1.41
N SER A 43 -10.48 5.65 0.54
CA SER A 43 -11.92 5.83 0.68
C SER A 43 -12.61 5.72 -0.67
N VAL A 44 -13.88 5.32 -0.67
CA VAL A 44 -14.72 5.30 -1.87
C VAL A 44 -14.88 6.69 -2.51
N THR A 45 -14.76 7.75 -1.70
CA THR A 45 -14.91 9.13 -2.16
C THR A 45 -13.67 9.64 -2.90
N THR A 46 -12.48 9.28 -2.42
CA THR A 46 -11.20 9.68 -3.00
C THR A 46 -10.69 8.68 -4.04
N GLY A 47 -11.25 7.47 -4.05
CA GLY A 47 -10.79 6.35 -4.85
C GLY A 47 -9.49 5.73 -4.34
N ILE A 48 -8.94 4.81 -5.12
CA ILE A 48 -7.68 4.13 -4.84
C ILE A 48 -6.52 5.15 -4.96
N PRO A 49 -5.61 5.21 -3.96
CA PRO A 49 -4.43 6.07 -4.02
C PRO A 49 -3.61 5.85 -5.29
N LYS A 50 -3.11 6.94 -5.89
CA LYS A 50 -2.21 6.85 -7.05
C LYS A 50 -0.79 6.55 -6.57
N PHE A 51 0.08 6.09 -7.48
CA PHE A 51 1.48 5.83 -7.18
C PHE A 51 2.17 7.00 -6.46
N LYS A 52 1.91 8.24 -6.89
CA LYS A 52 2.46 9.45 -6.26
C LYS A 52 2.09 9.62 -4.78
N ASP A 53 0.90 9.13 -4.38
CA ASP A 53 0.37 9.27 -3.02
C ASP A 53 1.03 8.24 -2.09
N ALA A 54 1.42 7.09 -2.65
CA ALA A 54 2.14 6.02 -1.96
C ALA A 54 3.67 6.15 -2.02
N SER A 55 4.20 6.88 -3.02
CA SER A 55 5.62 6.82 -3.36
C SER A 55 6.53 7.70 -2.51
N PHE A 56 7.72 7.20 -2.22
CA PHE A 56 8.78 7.87 -1.48
C PHE A 56 10.13 7.72 -2.20
N LEU A 57 11.08 8.61 -1.88
CA LEU A 57 12.44 8.54 -2.39
C LEU A 57 13.20 7.43 -1.66
N LEU A 58 13.79 6.52 -2.41
CA LEU A 58 14.66 5.47 -1.92
C LEU A 58 16.06 5.67 -2.52
N ASP A 59 16.90 6.38 -1.77
CA ASP A 59 18.29 6.70 -2.14
C ASP A 59 19.32 6.07 -1.20
N LYS A 60 18.86 5.48 -0.08
CA LYS A 60 19.66 4.80 0.94
C LYS A 60 18.82 3.75 1.68
N SER A 61 19.45 3.00 2.58
CA SER A 61 18.73 2.13 3.51
C SER A 61 17.69 2.94 4.31
N THR A 62 16.42 2.53 4.19
CA THR A 62 15.28 3.29 4.68
C THR A 62 14.31 2.35 5.39
N THR A 63 13.93 2.71 6.62
CA THR A 63 12.81 2.08 7.32
C THR A 63 11.55 2.90 7.08
N ILE A 64 10.47 2.25 6.66
CA ILE A 64 9.14 2.87 6.52
C ILE A 64 8.16 2.19 7.48
N ASN A 65 7.27 2.99 8.08
CA ASN A 65 6.17 2.48 8.89
C ASN A 65 4.90 2.47 8.06
N ILE A 66 4.35 1.28 7.83
CA ILE A 66 3.09 1.08 7.11
C ILE A 66 2.03 0.68 8.14
N LYS A 67 0.92 1.41 8.14
CA LYS A 67 -0.25 1.12 8.97
C LYS A 67 -1.13 0.12 8.22
N MET A 68 -1.33 -1.05 8.83
CA MET A 68 -2.31 -2.02 8.35
C MET A 68 -3.73 -1.48 8.53
N LYS A 69 -4.56 -1.75 7.54
CA LYS A 69 -5.98 -1.42 7.46
C LYS A 69 -6.76 -2.68 7.17
N TYR A 70 -7.91 -2.82 7.83
CA TYR A 70 -8.88 -3.90 7.63
C TYR A 70 -10.26 -3.33 7.22
N SER A 71 -10.27 -2.04 6.87
CA SER A 71 -11.41 -1.29 6.37
C SER A 71 -10.93 -0.07 5.60
N LEU A 72 -11.81 0.54 4.83
CA LEU A 72 -11.58 1.88 4.29
C LEU A 72 -11.57 2.95 5.40
N ASP A 73 -11.06 4.12 5.07
CA ASP A 73 -11.15 5.34 5.88
C ASP A 73 -12.49 6.07 5.70
#